data_AF-A0A420Z807-F1
#
_entry.id   AF-A0A420Z807-F1
#
_cell.length_a   1.000
_cell.length_b   1.000
_cell.length_c   1.000
_cell.angle_alpha   90.00
_cell.angle_beta   90.00
_cell.angle_gamma   90.00
#
_symmetry.space_group_name_H-M   'P 1'
#
loop_
_entity.id
_entity.type
_entity.pdbx_description
1 polymer ?
#
loop_
_entity_poly.entity_id
_entity_poly.type
_entity_poly.pdbx_seq_one_letter_code
_entity_poly.pdbx_strand_id
1 'polypeptide(L)'
;MKGQEKFMRKKAAEIMAIKNEDAAVSGGMGALVAVGIGALILAVVFTIAPMIGSEVETATDIPADSQWNSSVNTDIPTGVGVWEKTKIIPVAVIIIVVSIFFAYLRGMF
;
A
#
# COMPACT_ATOMS: atom_id res chain seq x y z
N MET A 1 7.76 -0.09 -55.08
CA MET A 1 8.59 -0.48 -53.91
C MET A 1 8.74 0.66 -52.88
N LYS A 2 9.01 1.91 -53.28
CA LYS A 2 9.21 3.07 -52.36
C LYS A 2 8.07 3.38 -51.38
N GLY A 3 6.81 3.09 -51.74
CA GLY A 3 5.64 3.34 -50.87
C GLY A 3 5.54 2.37 -49.70
N GLN A 4 5.91 1.10 -49.92
CA GLN A 4 5.88 0.06 -48.87
C GLN A 4 6.98 0.30 -47.83
N GLU A 5 8.17 0.72 -48.27
CA GLU A 5 9.26 1.08 -47.36
C GLU A 5 8.89 2.25 -46.44
N LYS A 6 8.19 3.26 -46.97
CA LYS A 6 7.75 4.41 -46.18
C LYS A 6 6.70 4.03 -45.14
N PHE A 7 5.80 3.10 -45.48
CA PHE A 7 4.81 2.55 -44.55
C PHE A 7 5.47 1.72 -43.44
N MET A 8 6.40 0.84 -43.80
CA MET A 8 7.12 0.00 -42.82
C MET A 8 7.96 0.83 -41.85
N ARG A 9 8.61 1.91 -42.33
CA ARG A 9 9.34 2.84 -41.47
C ARG A 9 8.42 3.59 -40.50
N LYS A 10 7.24 4.02 -40.97
CA LYS A 10 6.26 4.69 -40.10
C LYS A 10 5.75 3.74 -39.00
N LYS A 11 5.39 2.51 -39.36
CA LYS A 11 4.98 1.49 -38.38
C LYS A 11 6.08 1.14 -37.41
N ALA A 12 7.33 1.00 -37.87
CA ALA A 12 8.47 0.74 -37.00
C ALA A 12 8.70 1.89 -36.01
N ALA A 13 8.56 3.15 -36.45
CA ALA A 13 8.68 4.32 -35.58
C ALA A 13 7.56 4.37 -34.53
N GLU A 14 6.32 4.08 -34.90
CA GLU A 14 5.20 3.99 -33.95
C GLU A 14 5.42 2.89 -32.91
N ILE A 15 5.87 1.69 -33.33
CA ILE A 15 6.16 0.58 -32.41
C ILE A 15 7.32 0.93 -31.47
N MET A 16 8.37 1.60 -31.97
CA MET A 16 9.49 2.04 -31.14
C MET A 16 9.10 3.14 -30.15
N ALA A 17 8.19 4.05 -30.54
CA ALA A 17 7.67 5.07 -29.64
C ALA A 17 6.87 4.44 -28.48
N ILE A 18 5.95 3.51 -28.79
CA ILE A 18 5.16 2.79 -27.78
C ILE A 18 6.07 2.01 -26.82
N LYS A 19 7.07 1.30 -27.36
CA LYS A 19 8.01 0.52 -26.54
C LYS A 19 8.84 1.41 -25.60
N ASN A 20 9.14 2.64 -26.00
CA ASN A 20 9.83 3.62 -25.16
C ASN A 20 8.94 4.18 -24.05
N GLU A 21 7.66 4.41 -24.32
CA GLU A 21 6.68 4.82 -23.30
C GLU A 21 6.46 3.72 -22.25
N ASP A 22 6.31 2.46 -22.69
CA ASP A 22 6.21 1.30 -21.80
C ASP A 22 7.49 1.10 -20.97
N ALA A 23 8.67 1.37 -21.54
CA ALA A 23 9.94 1.34 -20.82
C ALA A 23 10.04 2.45 -19.76
N ALA A 24 9.53 3.65 -20.04
CA ALA A 24 9.49 4.75 -19.09
C ALA A 24 8.52 4.49 -17.92
N VAL A 25 7.37 3.87 -18.21
CA VAL A 25 6.41 3.43 -17.19
C VAL A 25 6.97 2.26 -16.39
N SER A 26 7.65 1.29 -17.02
CA SER A 26 8.17 0.11 -16.31
C SER A 26 9.48 0.33 -15.55
N GLY A 27 10.31 1.30 -15.94
CA GLY A 27 11.66 1.48 -15.39
C GLY A 27 11.75 2.37 -14.14
N GLY A 28 10.83 3.34 -13.97
CA GLY A 28 10.90 4.28 -12.83
C GLY A 28 9.55 4.84 -12.37
N MET A 29 8.70 5.26 -13.30
CA MET A 29 7.39 5.83 -12.95
C MET A 29 6.45 4.78 -12.33
N GLY A 30 6.45 3.56 -12.84
CA GLY A 30 5.64 2.45 -12.33
C GLY A 30 6.08 1.98 -10.94
N ALA A 31 7.38 2.05 -10.64
CA ALA A 31 7.88 1.78 -9.29
C ALA A 31 7.41 2.86 -8.31
N LEU A 32 7.45 4.14 -8.69
CA LEU A 32 6.96 5.25 -7.87
C LEU A 32 5.44 5.17 -7.65
N VAL A 33 4.67 4.79 -8.67
CA VAL A 33 3.22 4.58 -8.56
C VAL A 33 2.92 3.42 -7.61
N ALA A 34 3.64 2.30 -7.71
CA ALA A 34 3.46 1.15 -6.82
C ALA A 34 3.78 1.50 -5.36
N VAL A 35 4.86 2.24 -5.10
CA VAL A 35 5.20 2.73 -3.76
C VAL A 35 4.14 3.70 -3.25
N GLY A 36 3.66 4.61 -4.10
CA GLY A 36 2.59 5.54 -3.76
C GLY A 36 1.29 4.84 -3.36
N ILE A 37 0.87 3.83 -4.12
CA ILE A 37 -0.31 3.01 -3.80
C ILE A 37 -0.10 2.25 -2.49
N GLY A 38 1.08 1.64 -2.28
CA GLY A 38 1.40 0.94 -1.05
C GLY A 38 1.35 1.84 0.19
N ALA A 39 1.91 3.05 0.09
CA ALA A 39 1.84 4.05 1.17
C ALA A 39 0.39 4.49 1.45
N LEU A 40 -0.42 4.66 0.41
CA LEU A 40 -1.83 5.02 0.52
C LEU A 40 -2.63 3.93 1.25
N ILE A 41 -2.45 2.67 0.86
CA ILE A 41 -3.11 1.53 1.51
C ILE A 41 -2.72 1.47 2.99
N LEU A 42 -1.44 1.67 3.31
CA LEU A 42 -1.00 1.69 4.71
C LEU A 42 -1.66 2.82 5.49
N ALA A 43 -1.69 4.04 4.94
CA ALA A 43 -2.38 5.16 5.57
C ALA A 43 -3.86 4.87 5.84
N VAL A 44 -4.53 4.20 4.89
CA VAL A 44 -5.93 3.77 5.03
C VAL A 44 -6.08 2.71 6.13
N VAL A 45 -5.21 1.70 6.18
CA VAL A 45 -5.27 0.65 7.22
C VAL A 45 -5.07 1.24 8.62
N PHE A 46 -4.10 2.13 8.79
CA PHE A 46 -3.82 2.76 10.08
C PHE A 46 -4.90 3.74 10.56
N THR A 47 -5.77 4.20 9.67
CA THR A 47 -6.87 5.10 10.03
C THR A 47 -8.17 4.32 10.22
N ILE A 48 -8.50 3.43 9.30
CA ILE A 48 -9.76 2.68 9.31
C ILE A 48 -9.75 1.59 10.38
N ALA A 49 -8.64 0.88 10.60
CA ALA A 49 -8.66 -0.26 11.50
C ALA A 49 -8.87 0.12 12.99
N PRO A 50 -8.23 1.18 13.53
CA PRO A 50 -8.55 1.69 14.86
C PRO A 50 -9.99 2.21 14.95
N MET A 51 -10.48 2.87 13.90
CA MET A 51 -11.85 3.37 13.83
C MET A 51 -12.86 2.21 13.92
N ILE A 52 -12.67 1.14 13.15
CA ILE A 52 -13.49 -0.08 13.25
C ILE A 52 -13.41 -0.67 14.67
N GLY A 53 -12.22 -0.71 15.28
CA GLY A 53 -12.05 -1.17 16.65
C GLY A 53 -12.90 -0.39 17.66
N SER A 54 -12.95 0.94 17.52
CA SER A 54 -13.81 1.80 18.34
C SER A 54 -15.29 1.49 18.15
N GLU A 55 -15.76 1.38 16.90
CA GLU A 55 -17.16 1.09 16.59
C GLU A 55 -17.62 -0.26 17.14
N VAL A 56 -16.76 -1.28 17.08
CA VAL A 56 -17.02 -2.62 17.64
C VAL A 56 -17.15 -2.57 19.16
N GLU A 57 -16.33 -1.77 19.83
CA GLU A 57 -16.37 -1.63 21.29
C GLU A 57 -17.63 -0.89 21.77
N THR A 58 -18.16 0.02 20.94
CA THR A 58 -19.44 0.71 21.20
C THR A 58 -20.67 -0.01 20.65
N ALA A 59 -20.51 -1.14 19.96
CA ALA A 59 -21.61 -1.83 19.29
C ALA A 59 -22.61 -2.49 20.26
N THR A 60 -22.22 -2.64 21.53
CA THR A 60 -23.05 -3.22 22.59
C THR A 60 -22.88 -2.39 23.86
N ASP A 61 -23.99 -2.09 24.53
CA ASP A 61 -23.97 -1.51 25.86
C ASP A 61 -23.50 -2.55 26.89
N ILE A 62 -22.30 -2.32 27.44
CA ILE A 62 -21.76 -3.12 28.54
C ILE A 62 -22.08 -2.38 29.86
N PRO A 63 -22.75 -3.03 30.83
CA PRO A 63 -23.02 -2.44 32.14
C PRO A 63 -21.76 -1.90 32.81
N ALA A 64 -21.89 -0.79 33.55
CA ALA A 64 -20.76 -0.08 34.16
C ALA A 64 -20.06 -0.87 35.27
N ASP A 65 -20.70 -1.88 35.85
CA ASP A 65 -20.18 -2.77 36.89
C ASP A 65 -19.67 -4.11 36.34
N SER A 66 -19.78 -4.33 35.02
CA SER A 66 -19.39 -5.59 34.38
C SER A 66 -17.86 -5.74 34.34
N GLN A 67 -17.38 -6.96 34.59
CA GLN A 67 -15.98 -7.33 34.40
C GLN A 67 -15.53 -7.26 32.93
N TRP A 68 -16.47 -7.20 31.99
CA TRP A 68 -16.19 -6.98 30.56
C TRP A 68 -16.07 -5.50 30.19
N ASN A 69 -16.32 -4.59 31.13
CA ASN A 69 -16.15 -3.16 30.91
C ASN A 69 -14.67 -2.79 31.10
N SER A 70 -14.02 -2.31 30.04
CA SER A 70 -12.61 -1.89 30.04
C SER A 70 -12.31 -0.74 31.01
N SER A 71 -13.34 0.00 31.46
CA SER A 71 -13.22 1.04 32.50
C SER A 71 -13.13 0.46 33.92
N VAL A 72 -13.64 -0.75 34.15
CA VAL A 72 -13.58 -1.45 35.45
C VAL A 72 -12.44 -2.46 35.47
N ASN A 73 -12.28 -3.20 34.38
CA ASN A 73 -11.22 -4.19 34.20
C ASN A 73 -10.18 -3.65 33.22
N THR A 74 -9.20 -2.93 33.75
CA THR A 74 -8.13 -2.27 32.97
C THR A 74 -7.18 -3.25 32.25
N ASP A 75 -7.27 -4.54 32.59
CA ASP A 75 -6.49 -5.59 31.91
C ASP A 75 -7.10 -5.96 30.55
N ILE A 76 -8.36 -5.58 30.28
CA ILE A 76 -8.99 -5.77 28.98
C ILE A 76 -8.46 -4.71 28.01
N PRO A 77 -7.77 -5.11 26.93
CA PRO A 77 -7.31 -4.17 25.92
C PRO A 77 -8.49 -3.66 25.08
N THR A 78 -8.52 -2.35 24.86
CA THR A 78 -9.48 -1.72 23.94
C THR A 78 -9.13 -2.01 22.49
N GLY A 79 -10.13 -2.00 21.60
CA GLY A 79 -9.92 -2.22 20.18
C GLY A 79 -8.88 -1.26 19.60
N VAL A 80 -8.94 0.02 19.98
CA VAL A 80 -7.96 1.06 19.63
C VAL A 80 -6.60 0.80 20.28
N GLY A 81 -6.58 0.43 21.55
CA GLY A 81 -5.36 0.20 22.32
C GLY A 81 -4.52 -0.96 21.80
N VAL A 82 -5.14 -1.96 21.16
CA VAL A 82 -4.41 -3.01 20.42
C VAL A 82 -3.59 -2.39 19.30
N TRP A 83 -4.16 -1.48 18.50
CA TRP A 83 -3.44 -0.87 17.38
C TRP A 83 -2.32 0.09 17.83
N GLU A 84 -2.51 0.80 18.93
CA GLU A 84 -1.48 1.68 19.50
C GLU A 84 -0.29 0.90 20.09
N LYS A 85 -0.56 -0.24 20.74
CA LYS A 85 0.48 -1.08 21.34
C LYS A 85 1.18 -1.98 20.33
N THR A 86 0.50 -2.36 19.25
CA THR A 86 1.10 -3.27 18.28
C THR A 86 2.17 -2.54 17.49
N LYS A 87 3.37 -3.13 17.42
CA LYS A 87 4.50 -2.63 16.62
C LYS A 87 4.29 -2.82 15.11
N ILE A 88 3.08 -2.59 14.60
CA ILE A 88 2.73 -2.71 13.18
C ILE A 88 3.47 -1.67 12.35
N ILE A 89 3.76 -0.48 12.91
CA ILE A 89 4.54 0.57 12.22
C ILE A 89 5.93 0.05 11.79
N PRO A 90 6.77 -0.49 12.70
CA PRO A 90 8.02 -1.14 12.30
C PRO A 90 7.88 -2.22 11.22
N VAL A 91 6.84 -3.06 11.30
CA VAL A 91 6.62 -4.14 10.32
C VAL A 91 6.25 -3.56 8.94
N ALA A 92 5.36 -2.57 8.88
CA ALA A 92 5.00 -1.89 7.65
C ALA A 92 6.19 -1.17 7.01
N VAL A 93 7.03 -0.52 7.82
CA VAL A 93 8.27 0.11 7.35
C VAL A 93 9.24 -0.93 6.78
N ILE A 94 9.40 -2.09 7.43
CA ILE A 94 10.24 -3.18 6.91
C ILE A 94 9.73 -3.65 5.54
N ILE A 95 8.41 -3.83 5.37
CA ILE A 95 7.82 -4.24 4.08
C ILE A 95 8.11 -3.22 2.99
N ILE A 96 7.98 -1.92 3.28
CA ILE A 96 8.32 -0.85 2.32
C ILE A 96 9.80 -0.90 1.95
N VAL A 97 10.70 -0.98 2.94
CA VAL A 97 12.15 -1.02 2.72
C VAL A 97 12.54 -2.24 1.88
N VAL A 98 11.98 -3.41 2.19
CA VAL A 98 12.21 -4.65 1.43
C VAL A 98 11.69 -4.51 0.00
N SER A 99 10.52 -3.91 -0.20
CA SER A 99 9.94 -3.68 -1.53
C SER A 99 10.79 -2.73 -2.38
N ILE A 100 11.28 -1.64 -1.79
CA ILE A 100 12.20 -0.70 -2.45
C ILE A 100 13.52 -1.41 -2.78
N PHE A 101 14.05 -2.22 -1.86
CA PHE A 101 15.26 -3.00 -2.08
C PHE A 101 15.12 -3.96 -3.27
N PHE A 102 14.02 -4.72 -3.36
CA PHE A 102 13.77 -5.61 -4.49
C PHE A 102 13.56 -4.85 -5.80
N ALA A 103 12.86 -3.71 -5.78
CA ALA A 103 12.71 -2.84 -6.95
C ALA A 103 14.06 -2.31 -7.44
N TYR A 104 14.93 -1.91 -6.51
CA TYR A 104 16.30 -1.47 -6.81
C TYR A 104 17.13 -2.60 -7.42
N LEU A 105 17.12 -3.79 -6.83
CA LEU A 105 17.83 -4.95 -7.39
C LEU A 105 17.34 -5.28 -8.81
N ARG A 106 16.02 -5.27 -9.03
CA ARG A 106 15.44 -5.52 -10.37
C ARG A 106 15.80 -4.44 -11.38
N GLY A 107 15.95 -3.19 -10.97
CA GLY A 107 16.42 -2.12 -11.86
C GLY A 107 17.91 -2.20 -12.21
N MET A 108 18.69 -2.98 -11.45
CA MET A 108 20.14 -3.14 -11.62
C MET A 108 20.53 -4.34 -12.50
N PHE A 109 19.61 -5.29 -12.72
CA PHE A 109 19.80 -6.48 -13.57
C PHE A 109 18.91 -6.41 -14.82
#